data_AF-A0A8B5XPR4-F1
#
_entry.id   AF-A0A8B5XPR4-F1
#
_cell.length_a   1.000
_cell.length_b   1.000
_cell.length_c   1.000
_cell.angle_alpha   90.00
_cell.angle_beta   90.00
_cell.angle_gamma   90.00
#
_symmetry.space_group_name_H-M   'P 1'
#
loop_
_entity.id
_entity.type
_entity.pdbx_description
1 polymer ?
#
loop_
_entity_poly.entity_id
_entity_poly.type
_entity_poly.pdbx_seq_one_letter_code
_entity_poly.pdbx_strand_id
1 'polypeptide(L)'
;MKKYQLFIDGKWTDSLSGETFETINPGTGEVHALVSQGGEEDLNHAVKAARKAFESGPWATMSPSDRGRLLYKAAQKMWENSDFLAEVESKDNGLPINETKHIALPSTIDVLEFYAGLANKVQGDTLASPHNRFNYTLKEPLGVIGAIVPWNFPLMLTMWKLAPALAAGNTIVIKPAKETSTSILELAKLFQEVGIPDGVINIVPGPGSTVGSGLASHPDVDKIAFTGSTDTGRLIMQAATKNLKPVSLELGGKSPNIVFDDATLEDAVNGAMFGIYFAQGQVCASGSRLFVQESIYDKFMDLFASKVQSIRVGNPLEATTQMGPQVSAQQLKTIEKYVAVGLEEGAELVTGGQRGKKNGYYFTPTIFGDVTNEMTIAREEIFGPVVSVIRFKDEEDALRQANDTIYGLASGIWTNDLKRAHRMARGIQAGTVYVNTYSMLDSTTPFGGMKQSGFGRELGVQAMDMYTHSKSVWIDLGEKGLNWYGG
;
A
#
# COMPACT_ATOMS: atom_id res chain seq x y z
N MET A 1 -5.71 -11.33 -27.89
CA MET A 1 -5.68 -10.38 -26.76
C MET A 1 -6.56 -10.92 -25.64
N LYS A 2 -6.04 -10.98 -24.41
CA LYS A 2 -6.78 -11.52 -23.25
C LYS A 2 -7.89 -10.53 -22.86
N LYS A 3 -9.04 -11.06 -22.45
CA LYS A 3 -10.18 -10.27 -21.96
C LYS A 3 -10.45 -10.62 -20.50
N TYR A 4 -10.68 -9.61 -19.69
CA TYR A 4 -11.06 -9.75 -18.28
C TYR A 4 -12.42 -9.10 -18.04
N GLN A 5 -13.19 -9.76 -17.19
CA GLN A 5 -14.53 -9.38 -16.79
C GLN A 5 -14.51 -8.82 -15.36
N LEU A 6 -15.61 -8.20 -14.93
CA LEU A 6 -15.85 -7.88 -13.53
C LEU A 6 -16.04 -9.20 -12.76
N PHE A 7 -15.73 -9.19 -11.46
CA PHE A 7 -16.03 -10.32 -10.57
C PHE A 7 -17.05 -9.89 -9.52
N ILE A 8 -18.31 -10.29 -9.67
CA ILE A 8 -19.42 -9.84 -8.83
C ILE A 8 -20.27 -11.03 -8.44
N ASP A 9 -20.58 -11.18 -7.14
CA ASP A 9 -21.46 -12.24 -6.63
C ASP A 9 -21.01 -13.65 -7.07
N GLY A 10 -19.70 -13.91 -7.03
CA GLY A 10 -19.11 -15.19 -7.45
C GLY A 10 -19.12 -15.44 -8.96
N LYS A 11 -19.45 -14.44 -9.79
CA LYS A 11 -19.58 -14.58 -11.25
C LYS A 11 -18.66 -13.62 -12.00
N TRP A 12 -18.19 -14.10 -13.15
CA TRP A 12 -17.49 -13.30 -14.14
C TRP A 12 -18.52 -12.68 -15.09
N THR A 13 -18.59 -11.35 -15.14
CA THR A 13 -19.61 -10.62 -15.89
C THR A 13 -19.03 -9.44 -16.65
N ASP A 14 -19.51 -9.21 -17.86
CA ASP A 14 -19.20 -7.98 -18.59
C ASP A 14 -19.81 -6.78 -17.88
N SER A 15 -19.25 -5.59 -18.12
CA SER A 15 -19.86 -4.34 -17.66
C SER A 15 -21.27 -4.19 -18.24
N LEU A 16 -22.22 -3.72 -17.43
CA LEU A 16 -23.59 -3.47 -17.88
C LEU A 16 -23.66 -2.45 -19.03
N SER A 17 -22.71 -1.51 -19.11
CA SER A 17 -22.61 -0.57 -20.23
C SER A 17 -21.97 -1.18 -21.49
N GLY A 18 -21.34 -2.35 -21.36
CA GLY A 18 -20.52 -2.97 -22.40
C GLY A 18 -19.15 -2.30 -22.59
N GLU A 19 -18.81 -1.27 -21.81
CA GLU A 19 -17.54 -0.57 -21.92
C GLU A 19 -16.36 -1.44 -21.49
N THR A 20 -15.20 -1.19 -22.11
CA THR A 20 -13.94 -1.84 -21.78
C THR A 20 -12.80 -0.82 -21.85
N PHE A 21 -11.68 -1.13 -21.22
CA PHE A 21 -10.44 -0.37 -21.37
C PHE A 21 -9.23 -1.28 -21.58
N GLU A 22 -8.19 -0.71 -22.20
CA GLU A 22 -6.90 -1.37 -22.39
C GLU A 22 -6.01 -1.18 -21.15
N THR A 23 -5.43 -2.27 -20.66
CA THR A 23 -4.20 -2.23 -19.87
C THR A 23 -3.01 -2.37 -20.82
N ILE A 24 -1.92 -1.67 -20.53
CA ILE A 24 -0.72 -1.59 -21.36
C ILE A 24 0.42 -2.27 -20.61
N ASN A 25 1.19 -3.12 -21.29
CA ASN A 25 2.43 -3.63 -20.73
C ASN A 25 3.46 -2.49 -20.74
N PRO A 26 3.91 -1.97 -19.58
CA PRO A 26 4.82 -0.82 -19.55
C PRO A 26 6.20 -1.13 -20.12
N GLY A 27 6.58 -2.41 -20.18
CA GLY A 27 7.88 -2.86 -20.68
C GLY A 27 7.97 -2.89 -22.20
N THR A 28 6.84 -2.93 -22.90
CA THR A 28 6.77 -2.93 -24.37
C THR A 28 6.03 -1.71 -24.93
N GLY A 29 5.13 -1.11 -24.15
CA GLY A 29 4.21 -0.06 -24.60
C GLY A 29 3.00 -0.59 -25.38
N GLU A 30 2.80 -1.90 -25.44
CA GLU A 30 1.74 -2.56 -26.20
C GLU A 30 0.55 -2.95 -25.30
N VAL A 31 -0.63 -3.08 -25.90
CA VAL A 31 -1.84 -3.52 -25.18
C VAL A 31 -1.65 -4.94 -24.62
N HIS A 32 -1.75 -5.06 -23.29
CA HIS A 32 -1.64 -6.31 -22.56
C HIS A 32 -2.96 -7.09 -22.56
N ALA A 33 -4.06 -6.41 -22.24
CA ALA A 33 -5.39 -7.00 -22.14
C ALA A 33 -6.50 -5.95 -22.27
N LEU A 34 -7.71 -6.41 -22.57
CA LEU A 34 -8.94 -5.63 -22.41
C LEU A 34 -9.63 -6.02 -21.10
N VAL A 35 -10.08 -5.04 -20.34
CA VAL A 35 -10.78 -5.23 -19.07
C VAL A 35 -12.15 -4.55 -19.14
N SER A 36 -13.21 -5.21 -18.68
CA SER A 36 -14.52 -4.58 -18.53
C SER A 36 -14.43 -3.34 -17.64
N GLN A 37 -15.04 -2.25 -18.08
CA GLN A 37 -15.08 -0.98 -17.35
C GLN A 37 -16.39 -0.88 -16.58
N GLY A 38 -16.36 -1.19 -15.29
CA GLY A 38 -17.50 -1.05 -14.41
C GLY A 38 -17.96 0.40 -14.28
N GLY A 39 -19.27 0.59 -14.24
CA GLY A 39 -19.94 1.85 -13.97
C GLY A 39 -20.63 1.88 -12.60
N GLU A 40 -21.53 2.83 -12.42
CA GLU A 40 -22.30 3.01 -11.19
C GLU A 40 -23.24 1.82 -10.92
N GLU A 41 -23.90 1.29 -11.95
CA GLU A 41 -24.83 0.16 -11.80
C GLU A 41 -24.09 -1.13 -11.41
N ASP A 42 -22.92 -1.40 -12.00
CA ASP A 42 -22.09 -2.55 -11.64
C ASP A 42 -21.62 -2.46 -10.19
N LEU A 43 -21.21 -1.26 -9.76
CA LEU A 43 -20.83 -0.98 -8.38
C LEU A 43 -22.00 -1.25 -7.42
N ASN A 44 -23.20 -0.77 -7.74
CA ASN A 44 -24.39 -0.98 -6.91
C ASN A 44 -24.72 -2.48 -6.79
N HIS A 45 -24.56 -3.25 -7.87
CA HIS A 45 -24.71 -4.71 -7.84
C HIS A 45 -23.66 -5.36 -6.94
N ALA A 46 -22.39 -4.96 -7.05
CA ALA A 46 -21.30 -5.47 -6.22
C ALA A 46 -21.52 -5.17 -4.72
N VAL A 47 -21.92 -3.95 -4.37
CA VAL A 47 -22.19 -3.58 -2.98
C VAL A 47 -23.40 -4.34 -2.44
N LYS A 48 -24.46 -4.51 -3.24
CA LYS A 48 -25.63 -5.29 -2.85
C LYS A 48 -25.28 -6.77 -2.61
N ALA A 49 -24.43 -7.36 -3.44
CA ALA A 49 -23.93 -8.72 -3.26
C ALA A 49 -23.10 -8.85 -1.98
N ALA A 50 -22.18 -7.91 -1.73
CA ALA A 50 -21.39 -7.85 -0.50
C ALA A 50 -22.27 -7.75 0.74
N ARG A 51 -23.23 -6.81 0.75
CA ARG A 51 -24.20 -6.63 1.83
C ARG A 51 -24.98 -7.91 2.11
N LYS A 52 -25.50 -8.55 1.07
CA LYS A 52 -26.23 -9.81 1.20
C LYS A 52 -25.36 -10.91 1.82
N ALA A 53 -24.12 -11.07 1.36
CA ALA A 53 -23.18 -12.06 1.89
C ALA A 53 -22.74 -11.77 3.34
N PHE A 54 -22.70 -10.50 3.73
CA PHE A 54 -22.41 -10.08 5.11
C PHE A 54 -23.57 -10.37 6.06
N GLU A 55 -24.80 -10.09 5.65
CA GLU A 55 -25.99 -10.22 6.51
C GLU A 55 -26.59 -11.63 6.50
N SER A 56 -26.29 -12.42 5.46
CA SER A 56 -26.93 -13.71 5.24
C SER A 56 -26.02 -14.70 4.53
N GLY A 57 -26.40 -15.98 4.57
CA GLY A 57 -25.67 -17.04 3.88
C GLY A 57 -24.45 -17.56 4.66
N PRO A 58 -23.60 -18.35 3.99
CA PRO A 58 -22.58 -19.14 4.69
C PRO A 58 -21.49 -18.29 5.34
N TRP A 59 -21.19 -17.08 4.84
CA TRP A 59 -20.14 -16.22 5.40
C TRP A 59 -20.56 -15.55 6.72
N ALA A 60 -21.79 -15.03 6.79
CA ALA A 60 -22.34 -14.34 7.95
C ALA A 60 -22.27 -15.18 9.25
N THR A 61 -22.48 -16.49 9.13
CA THR A 61 -22.45 -17.43 10.27
C THR A 61 -21.18 -18.27 10.36
N MET A 62 -20.21 -18.05 9.46
CA MET A 62 -18.98 -18.85 9.44
C MET A 62 -18.17 -18.61 10.70
N SER A 63 -17.73 -19.69 11.36
CA SER A 63 -16.87 -19.54 12.54
C SER A 63 -15.55 -18.84 12.18
N PRO A 64 -14.96 -18.04 13.08
CA PRO A 64 -13.66 -17.41 12.81
C PRO A 64 -12.56 -18.40 12.45
N SER A 65 -12.60 -19.61 13.00
CA SER A 65 -11.66 -20.69 12.66
C SER A 65 -11.86 -21.23 11.25
N ASP A 66 -13.10 -21.35 10.76
CA ASP A 66 -13.35 -21.79 9.38
C ASP A 66 -12.96 -20.72 8.37
N ARG A 67 -13.18 -19.43 8.68
CA ARG A 67 -12.66 -18.32 7.88
C ARG A 67 -11.14 -18.39 7.79
N GLY A 68 -10.44 -18.55 8.92
CA GLY A 68 -8.99 -18.71 8.95
C GLY A 68 -8.50 -19.89 8.09
N ARG A 69 -9.19 -21.03 8.13
CA ARG A 69 -8.85 -22.19 7.28
C ARG A 69 -9.03 -21.91 5.79
N LEU A 70 -10.07 -21.19 5.38
CA LEU A 70 -10.25 -20.81 3.97
C LEU A 70 -9.17 -19.84 3.51
N LEU A 71 -8.84 -18.83 4.32
CA LEU A 71 -7.76 -17.89 4.01
C LEU A 71 -6.41 -18.58 3.90
N TYR A 72 -6.11 -19.52 4.79
CA TYR A 72 -4.91 -20.34 4.71
C TYR A 72 -4.87 -21.19 3.43
N LYS A 73 -5.99 -21.82 3.04
CA LYS A 73 -6.07 -22.55 1.77
C LYS A 73 -5.84 -21.64 0.57
N ALA A 74 -6.34 -20.40 0.60
CA ALA A 74 -6.07 -19.40 -0.43
C ALA A 74 -4.58 -19.02 -0.50
N ALA A 75 -3.91 -18.88 0.64
CA ALA A 75 -2.46 -18.68 0.68
C ALA A 75 -1.68 -19.84 0.03
N GLN A 76 -2.03 -21.08 0.36
CA GLN A 76 -1.43 -22.26 -0.27
C GLN A 76 -1.67 -22.28 -1.79
N LYS A 77 -2.88 -21.91 -2.22
CA LYS A 77 -3.21 -21.82 -3.65
C LYS A 77 -2.39 -20.73 -4.36
N MET A 78 -2.10 -19.62 -3.68
CA MET A 78 -1.20 -18.58 -4.20
C MET A 78 0.24 -19.09 -4.33
N TRP A 79 0.74 -19.88 -3.36
CA TRP A 79 2.05 -20.54 -3.47
C TRP A 79 2.12 -21.49 -4.66
N GLU A 80 1.09 -22.30 -4.88
CA GLU A 80 1.01 -23.19 -6.05
C GLU A 80 1.04 -22.45 -7.39
N ASN A 81 0.56 -21.20 -7.42
CA ASN A 81 0.45 -20.37 -8.62
C ASN A 81 1.45 -19.21 -8.63
N SER A 82 2.51 -19.26 -7.81
CA SER A 82 3.32 -18.08 -7.52
C SER A 82 4.07 -17.57 -8.75
N ASP A 83 4.60 -18.47 -9.57
CA ASP A 83 5.29 -18.12 -10.81
C ASP A 83 4.36 -17.44 -11.82
N PHE A 84 3.13 -17.94 -11.94
CA PHE A 84 2.12 -17.36 -12.84
C PHE A 84 1.69 -15.98 -12.37
N LEU A 85 1.37 -15.83 -11.07
CA LEU A 85 1.00 -14.54 -10.49
C LEU A 85 2.11 -13.51 -10.64
N ALA A 86 3.38 -13.91 -10.43
CA ALA A 86 4.51 -13.02 -10.59
C ALA A 86 4.69 -12.55 -12.04
N GLU A 87 4.51 -13.45 -13.02
CA GLU A 87 4.58 -13.09 -14.44
C GLU A 87 3.45 -12.13 -14.84
N VAL A 88 2.23 -12.36 -14.36
CA VAL A 88 1.08 -11.47 -14.62
C VAL A 88 1.33 -10.09 -14.00
N GLU A 89 1.72 -10.04 -12.73
CA GLU A 89 2.02 -8.79 -12.01
C GLU A 89 3.11 -7.99 -12.74
N SER A 90 4.25 -8.61 -13.05
CA SER A 90 5.36 -7.96 -13.75
C SER A 90 5.00 -7.46 -15.15
N LYS A 91 4.08 -8.12 -15.85
CA LYS A 91 3.57 -7.64 -17.16
C LYS A 91 2.62 -6.47 -17.05
N ASP A 92 1.87 -6.38 -15.95
CA ASP A 92 0.85 -5.35 -15.73
C ASP A 92 1.48 -4.08 -15.12
N ASN A 93 2.35 -4.22 -14.10
CA ASN A 93 2.92 -3.08 -13.38
C ASN A 93 4.36 -2.73 -13.78
N GLY A 94 5.09 -3.65 -14.42
CA GLY A 94 6.48 -3.45 -14.83
C GLY A 94 7.54 -3.77 -13.77
N LEU A 95 7.19 -4.32 -12.60
CA LEU A 95 8.14 -4.74 -11.57
C LEU A 95 9.08 -5.84 -12.11
N PRO A 96 10.40 -5.81 -11.83
CA PRO A 96 11.30 -6.89 -12.26
C PRO A 96 10.86 -8.23 -11.67
N ILE A 97 10.90 -9.28 -12.48
CA ILE A 97 10.37 -10.60 -12.13
C ILE A 97 10.99 -11.18 -10.86
N ASN A 98 12.26 -10.88 -10.60
CA ASN A 98 12.93 -11.31 -9.37
C ASN A 98 12.40 -10.57 -8.13
N GLU A 99 12.14 -9.27 -8.24
CA GLU A 99 11.51 -8.50 -7.14
C GLU A 99 10.10 -9.03 -6.88
N THR A 100 9.34 -9.31 -7.95
CA THR A 100 8.00 -9.87 -7.83
C THR A 100 8.01 -11.26 -7.18
N LYS A 101 8.84 -12.18 -7.68
CA LYS A 101 8.88 -13.58 -7.23
C LYS A 101 9.47 -13.75 -5.84
N HIS A 102 10.49 -12.97 -5.48
CA HIS A 102 11.26 -13.20 -4.26
C HIS A 102 10.95 -12.21 -3.14
N ILE A 103 10.25 -11.10 -3.43
CA ILE A 103 9.93 -10.08 -2.43
C ILE A 103 8.43 -9.83 -2.38
N ALA A 104 7.84 -9.30 -3.46
CA ALA A 104 6.46 -8.80 -3.43
C ALA A 104 5.43 -9.91 -3.21
N LEU A 105 5.55 -11.02 -3.94
CA LEU A 105 4.59 -12.12 -3.85
C LEU A 105 4.72 -12.93 -2.55
N PRO A 106 5.93 -13.31 -2.08
CA PRO A 106 6.10 -13.88 -0.75
C PRO A 106 5.52 -13.00 0.36
N SER A 107 5.79 -11.69 0.32
CA SER A 107 5.23 -10.74 1.30
C SER A 107 3.70 -10.65 1.21
N THR A 108 3.14 -10.75 0.00
CA THR A 108 1.68 -10.79 -0.20
C THR A 108 1.07 -12.03 0.45
N ILE A 109 1.68 -13.20 0.24
CA ILE A 109 1.17 -14.47 0.79
C ILE A 109 1.31 -14.50 2.32
N ASP A 110 2.44 -14.02 2.84
CA ASP A 110 2.71 -13.91 4.29
C ASP A 110 1.63 -13.07 5.00
N VAL A 111 1.20 -11.95 4.42
CA VAL A 111 0.08 -11.15 4.95
C VAL A 111 -1.20 -11.99 5.07
N LEU A 112 -1.53 -12.79 4.05
CA LEU A 112 -2.73 -13.64 4.08
C LEU A 112 -2.61 -14.74 5.14
N GLU A 113 -1.44 -15.37 5.27
CA GLU A 113 -1.16 -16.40 6.28
C GLU A 113 -1.23 -15.84 7.70
N PHE A 114 -0.68 -14.65 7.93
CA PHE A 114 -0.74 -13.94 9.20
C PHE A 114 -2.19 -13.71 9.64
N TYR A 115 -3.03 -13.12 8.76
CA TYR A 115 -4.43 -12.87 9.10
C TYR A 115 -5.30 -14.13 9.13
N ALA A 116 -4.96 -15.16 8.35
CA ALA A 116 -5.57 -16.49 8.48
C ALA A 116 -5.34 -17.05 9.89
N GLY A 117 -4.12 -16.91 10.42
CA GLY A 117 -3.77 -17.27 11.79
C GLY A 117 -4.42 -16.39 12.85
N LEU A 118 -4.68 -15.11 12.55
CA LEU A 118 -5.28 -14.13 13.46
C LEU A 118 -6.82 -14.22 13.53
N ALA A 119 -7.49 -14.80 12.53
CA ALA A 119 -8.95 -14.77 12.39
C ALA A 119 -9.72 -15.17 13.66
N ASN A 120 -9.23 -16.16 14.43
CA ASN A 120 -9.86 -16.61 15.68
C ASN A 120 -9.21 -16.06 16.97
N LYS A 121 -8.37 -15.03 16.86
CA LYS A 121 -7.64 -14.41 17.97
C LYS A 121 -8.01 -12.95 18.19
N VAL A 122 -8.96 -12.42 17.43
CA VAL A 122 -9.57 -11.12 17.70
C VAL A 122 -10.56 -11.28 18.85
N GLN A 123 -10.27 -10.63 19.98
CA GLN A 123 -11.00 -10.80 21.23
C GLN A 123 -11.51 -9.45 21.74
N GLY A 124 -12.62 -9.48 22.47
CA GLY A 124 -12.99 -8.40 23.37
C GLY A 124 -12.44 -8.64 24.78
N ASP A 125 -12.81 -7.77 25.70
CA ASP A 125 -12.30 -7.72 27.07
C ASP A 125 -13.42 -7.95 28.07
N THR A 126 -13.13 -8.64 29.18
CA THR A 126 -13.96 -8.55 30.38
C THR A 126 -13.50 -7.34 31.20
N LEU A 127 -14.44 -6.48 31.58
CA LEU A 127 -14.13 -5.19 32.19
C LEU A 127 -14.36 -5.23 33.69
N ALA A 128 -13.42 -4.66 34.45
CA ALA A 128 -13.55 -4.51 35.90
C ALA A 128 -14.82 -3.71 36.23
N SER A 129 -15.79 -4.39 36.85
CA SER A 129 -17.11 -3.85 37.17
C SER A 129 -17.47 -4.16 38.63
N PRO A 130 -18.30 -3.33 39.30
CA PRO A 130 -18.83 -3.67 40.62
C PRO A 130 -19.55 -5.02 40.61
N HIS A 131 -19.57 -5.75 41.74
CA HIS A 131 -20.11 -7.11 41.84
C HIS A 131 -21.54 -7.31 41.34
N ASN A 132 -22.37 -6.27 41.36
CA ASN A 132 -23.74 -6.31 40.87
C ASN A 132 -23.86 -6.10 39.35
N ARG A 133 -22.75 -6.08 38.61
CA ARG A 133 -22.73 -5.88 37.15
C ARG A 133 -21.63 -6.71 36.51
N PHE A 134 -21.89 -7.17 35.30
CA PHE A 134 -20.88 -7.79 34.45
C PHE A 134 -20.82 -7.07 33.12
N ASN A 135 -19.65 -6.49 32.82
CA ASN A 135 -19.42 -5.77 31.59
C ASN A 135 -18.35 -6.47 30.78
N TYR A 136 -18.57 -6.55 29.47
CA TYR A 136 -17.59 -7.08 28.52
C TYR A 136 -17.73 -6.39 27.17
N THR A 137 -16.70 -6.49 26.34
CA THR A 137 -16.74 -6.02 24.95
C THR A 137 -16.81 -7.18 23.97
N LEU A 138 -17.45 -6.94 22.84
CA LEU A 138 -17.42 -7.79 21.65
C LEU A 138 -16.67 -7.04 20.54
N LYS A 139 -15.84 -7.75 19.77
CA LYS A 139 -15.26 -7.26 18.53
C LYS A 139 -16.06 -7.84 17.37
N GLU A 140 -16.84 -6.99 16.71
CA GLU A 140 -17.70 -7.38 15.58
C GLU A 140 -17.12 -6.82 14.27
N PRO A 141 -17.29 -7.50 13.13
CA PRO A 141 -16.94 -6.93 11.82
C PRO A 141 -17.76 -5.66 11.54
N LEU A 142 -17.19 -4.75 10.76
CA LEU A 142 -17.86 -3.50 10.37
C LEU A 142 -18.98 -3.72 9.34
N GLY A 143 -18.77 -4.64 8.39
CA GLY A 143 -19.72 -4.96 7.32
C GLY A 143 -19.09 -4.98 5.92
N VAL A 144 -19.54 -4.11 5.04
CA VAL A 144 -19.05 -3.98 3.67
C VAL A 144 -17.89 -2.99 3.63
N ILE A 145 -16.72 -3.47 3.23
CA ILE A 145 -15.51 -2.66 3.05
C ILE A 145 -15.36 -2.28 1.59
N GLY A 146 -15.22 -0.98 1.30
CA GLY A 146 -14.75 -0.50 0.01
C GLY A 146 -13.22 -0.38 0.02
N ALA A 147 -12.54 -1.12 -0.84
CA ALA A 147 -11.09 -1.07 -0.98
C ALA A 147 -10.70 -0.47 -2.33
N ILE A 148 -9.96 0.63 -2.31
CA ILE A 148 -9.44 1.28 -3.51
C ILE A 148 -7.92 1.17 -3.47
N VAL A 149 -7.35 0.47 -4.44
CA VAL A 149 -5.94 0.06 -4.43
C VAL A 149 -5.17 0.68 -5.59
N PRO A 150 -3.90 1.06 -5.37
CA PRO A 150 -3.06 1.72 -6.37
C PRO A 150 -2.39 0.68 -7.26
N TRP A 151 -1.53 1.15 -8.16
CA TRP A 151 -0.94 0.35 -9.23
C TRP A 151 0.47 -0.15 -8.98
N ASN A 152 1.16 0.32 -7.94
CA ASN A 152 2.59 0.03 -7.76
C ASN A 152 2.85 -1.37 -7.22
N PHE A 153 2.04 -1.84 -6.26
CA PHE A 153 2.03 -3.24 -5.82
C PHE A 153 0.60 -3.79 -5.76
N PRO A 154 -0.04 -4.03 -6.92
CA PRO A 154 -1.45 -4.37 -7.03
C PRO A 154 -1.89 -5.53 -6.14
N LEU A 155 -1.17 -6.66 -6.18
CA LEU A 155 -1.51 -7.84 -5.37
C LEU A 155 -1.26 -7.58 -3.88
N MET A 156 -0.11 -7.02 -3.54
CA MET A 156 0.30 -6.79 -2.15
C MET A 156 -0.64 -5.82 -1.45
N LEU A 157 -0.94 -4.67 -2.05
CA LEU A 157 -1.80 -3.64 -1.45
C LEU A 157 -3.28 -4.00 -1.50
N THR A 158 -3.68 -4.91 -2.41
CA THR A 158 -4.97 -5.60 -2.29
C THR A 158 -4.99 -6.48 -1.05
N MET A 159 -3.95 -7.27 -0.82
CA MET A 159 -3.91 -8.21 0.31
C MET A 159 -3.87 -7.51 1.67
N TRP A 160 -3.20 -6.35 1.77
CA TRP A 160 -3.18 -5.52 2.99
C TRP A 160 -4.57 -5.06 3.43
N LYS A 161 -5.54 -5.03 2.50
CA LYS A 161 -6.95 -4.70 2.78
C LYS A 161 -7.82 -5.96 2.88
N LEU A 162 -7.65 -6.87 1.93
CA LEU A 162 -8.45 -8.08 1.78
C LEU A 162 -8.27 -9.02 2.98
N ALA A 163 -7.04 -9.34 3.35
CA ALA A 163 -6.74 -10.31 4.40
C ALA A 163 -7.33 -9.93 5.78
N PRO A 164 -7.10 -8.72 6.33
CA PRO A 164 -7.70 -8.34 7.60
C PRO A 164 -9.23 -8.18 7.52
N ALA A 165 -9.76 -7.68 6.40
CA ALA A 165 -11.21 -7.56 6.21
C ALA A 165 -11.89 -8.93 6.32
N LEU A 166 -11.40 -9.93 5.59
CA LEU A 166 -11.98 -11.27 5.60
C LEU A 166 -11.75 -12.00 6.93
N ALA A 167 -10.57 -11.85 7.55
CA ALA A 167 -10.29 -12.45 8.85
C ALA A 167 -11.27 -11.96 9.92
N ALA A 168 -11.58 -10.65 9.93
CA ALA A 168 -12.57 -10.05 10.82
C ALA A 168 -14.00 -10.52 10.51
N GLY A 169 -14.28 -11.04 9.31
CA GLY A 169 -15.62 -11.47 8.88
C GLY A 169 -16.38 -10.42 8.06
N ASN A 170 -15.69 -9.40 7.55
CA ASN A 170 -16.29 -8.44 6.63
C ASN A 170 -16.44 -9.05 5.22
N THR A 171 -17.20 -8.37 4.37
CA THR A 171 -17.19 -8.56 2.91
C THR A 171 -16.55 -7.35 2.24
N ILE A 172 -16.06 -7.49 1.00
CA ILE A 172 -15.26 -6.45 0.36
C ILE A 172 -15.63 -6.22 -1.10
N VAL A 173 -15.60 -4.95 -1.50
CA VAL A 173 -15.67 -4.49 -2.89
C VAL A 173 -14.38 -3.78 -3.23
N ILE A 174 -13.64 -4.31 -4.19
CA ILE A 174 -12.30 -3.87 -4.58
C ILE A 174 -12.38 -3.11 -5.90
N LYS A 175 -11.85 -1.90 -5.90
CA LYS A 175 -11.62 -1.09 -7.09
C LYS A 175 -10.11 -1.03 -7.36
N PRO A 176 -9.60 -1.78 -8.35
CA PRO A 176 -8.20 -1.70 -8.74
C PRO A 176 -7.87 -0.44 -9.54
N ALA A 177 -6.61 -0.05 -9.58
CA ALA A 177 -6.11 0.94 -10.54
C ALA A 177 -6.27 0.42 -11.98
N LYS A 178 -6.48 1.34 -12.93
CA LYS A 178 -6.76 0.98 -14.33
C LYS A 178 -5.56 0.28 -14.96
N GLU A 179 -4.37 0.77 -14.62
CA GLU A 179 -3.10 0.33 -15.14
C GLU A 179 -2.80 -1.14 -14.80
N THR A 180 -3.37 -1.66 -13.71
CA THR A 180 -2.90 -2.92 -13.09
C THR A 180 -4.03 -3.76 -12.52
N SER A 181 -5.11 -3.90 -13.29
CA SER A 181 -6.29 -4.66 -12.85
C SER A 181 -6.15 -6.18 -13.03
N THR A 182 -5.23 -6.66 -13.86
CA THR A 182 -5.28 -8.05 -14.35
C THR A 182 -4.82 -9.06 -13.31
N SER A 183 -3.78 -8.76 -12.54
CA SER A 183 -3.28 -9.65 -11.50
C SER A 183 -4.29 -9.83 -10.38
N ILE A 184 -4.99 -8.76 -9.99
CA ILE A 184 -6.07 -8.79 -9.00
C ILE A 184 -7.24 -9.65 -9.48
N LEU A 185 -7.56 -9.63 -10.78
CA LEU A 185 -8.59 -10.50 -11.35
C LEU A 185 -8.12 -11.96 -11.45
N GLU A 186 -6.84 -12.23 -11.71
CA GLU A 186 -6.30 -13.59 -11.59
C GLU A 186 -6.33 -14.11 -10.14
N LEU A 187 -6.03 -13.25 -9.16
CA LEU A 187 -6.14 -13.58 -7.75
C LEU A 187 -7.56 -14.02 -7.37
N ALA A 188 -8.59 -13.32 -7.86
CA ALA A 188 -9.98 -13.68 -7.59
C ALA A 188 -10.35 -15.10 -8.05
N LYS A 189 -9.78 -15.59 -9.16
CA LYS A 189 -10.01 -16.97 -9.61
C LYS A 189 -9.50 -17.99 -8.59
N LEU A 190 -8.35 -17.71 -7.97
CA LEU A 190 -7.78 -18.59 -6.93
C LEU A 190 -8.67 -18.60 -5.68
N PHE A 191 -9.15 -17.43 -5.25
CA PHE A 191 -10.08 -17.32 -4.12
C PHE A 191 -11.42 -18.00 -4.40
N GLN A 192 -11.93 -17.90 -5.64
CA GLN A 192 -13.13 -18.59 -6.09
C GLN A 192 -12.92 -20.12 -6.07
N GLU A 193 -11.79 -20.63 -6.58
CA GLU A 193 -11.48 -22.06 -6.61
C GLU A 193 -11.38 -22.67 -5.20
N VAL A 194 -10.88 -21.89 -4.24
CA VAL A 194 -10.79 -22.28 -2.82
C VAL A 194 -12.18 -22.36 -2.15
N GLY A 195 -13.20 -21.77 -2.76
CA GLY A 195 -14.58 -21.81 -2.27
C GLY A 195 -14.91 -20.68 -1.30
N ILE A 196 -14.30 -19.50 -1.47
CA ILE A 196 -14.77 -18.29 -0.77
C ILE A 196 -16.21 -18.00 -1.24
N PRO A 197 -17.18 -17.82 -0.32
CA PRO A 197 -18.58 -17.69 -0.72
C PRO A 197 -18.86 -16.52 -1.66
N ASP A 198 -19.87 -16.70 -2.52
CA ASP A 198 -20.34 -15.68 -3.45
C ASP A 198 -20.67 -14.37 -2.72
N GLY A 199 -20.27 -13.25 -3.32
CA GLY A 199 -20.49 -11.91 -2.78
C GLY A 199 -19.50 -11.48 -1.69
N VAL A 200 -18.71 -12.38 -1.11
CA VAL A 200 -17.71 -12.01 -0.08
C VAL A 200 -16.61 -11.14 -0.65
N ILE A 201 -16.17 -11.42 -1.88
CA ILE A 201 -15.20 -10.64 -2.64
C ILE A 201 -15.86 -10.21 -3.94
N ASN A 202 -15.83 -8.91 -4.23
CA ASN A 202 -16.29 -8.34 -5.50
C ASN A 202 -15.20 -7.41 -6.04
N ILE A 203 -14.97 -7.41 -7.34
CA ILE A 203 -13.93 -6.62 -8.00
C ILE A 203 -14.55 -5.88 -9.18
N VAL A 204 -14.49 -4.55 -9.12
CA VAL A 204 -15.08 -3.64 -10.11
C VAL A 204 -13.98 -2.70 -10.64
N PRO A 205 -13.18 -3.14 -11.63
CA PRO A 205 -12.30 -2.23 -12.37
C PRO A 205 -13.12 -1.12 -13.03
N GLY A 206 -12.66 0.13 -12.96
CA GLY A 206 -13.37 1.25 -13.56
C GLY A 206 -12.74 2.62 -13.24
N PRO A 207 -13.35 3.73 -13.69
CA PRO A 207 -12.82 5.07 -13.44
C PRO A 207 -12.88 5.44 -11.96
N GLY A 208 -11.83 6.07 -11.43
CA GLY A 208 -11.82 6.58 -10.06
C GLY A 208 -12.91 7.62 -9.79
N SER A 209 -13.24 8.43 -10.80
CA SER A 209 -14.29 9.46 -10.74
C SER A 209 -15.71 8.89 -10.59
N THR A 210 -15.94 7.64 -10.98
CA THR A 210 -17.25 6.99 -10.96
C THR A 210 -17.28 5.86 -9.94
N VAL A 211 -16.48 4.81 -10.16
CA VAL A 211 -16.46 3.64 -9.26
C VAL A 211 -15.77 3.98 -7.94
N GLY A 212 -14.66 4.73 -7.97
CA GLY A 212 -13.93 5.11 -6.75
C GLY A 212 -14.72 6.05 -5.86
N SER A 213 -15.21 7.16 -6.41
CA SER A 213 -16.03 8.14 -5.70
C SER A 213 -17.39 7.57 -5.29
N GLY A 214 -18.01 6.75 -6.16
CA GLY A 214 -19.25 6.03 -5.90
C GLY A 214 -19.07 5.09 -4.71
N LEU A 215 -18.03 4.26 -4.72
CA LEU A 215 -17.75 3.33 -3.61
C LEU A 215 -17.53 4.10 -2.31
N ALA A 216 -16.78 5.20 -2.36
CA ALA A 216 -16.51 6.06 -1.21
C ALA A 216 -17.74 6.76 -0.64
N SER A 217 -18.80 6.95 -1.44
CA SER A 217 -20.02 7.65 -1.01
C SER A 217 -21.25 6.75 -0.91
N HIS A 218 -21.14 5.47 -1.25
CA HIS A 218 -22.27 4.54 -1.25
C HIS A 218 -22.83 4.35 0.18
N PRO A 219 -24.16 4.38 0.38
CA PRO A 219 -24.78 4.25 1.71
C PRO A 219 -24.47 2.91 2.37
N ASP A 220 -24.55 1.80 1.62
CA ASP A 220 -24.37 0.45 2.16
C ASP A 220 -22.92 -0.03 2.32
N VAL A 221 -21.93 0.87 2.14
CA VAL A 221 -20.52 0.60 2.46
C VAL A 221 -20.24 1.14 3.86
N ASP A 222 -19.65 0.34 4.75
CA ASP A 222 -19.45 0.73 6.15
C ASP A 222 -18.11 1.42 6.37
N LYS A 223 -17.10 1.09 5.56
CA LYS A 223 -15.76 1.67 5.66
C LYS A 223 -15.06 1.74 4.31
N ILE A 224 -14.22 2.77 4.13
CA ILE A 224 -13.26 2.85 3.03
C ILE A 224 -11.82 2.59 3.49
N ALA A 225 -11.10 1.79 2.72
CA ALA A 225 -9.65 1.64 2.80
C ALA A 225 -9.04 2.08 1.47
N PHE A 226 -8.32 3.20 1.47
CA PHE A 226 -7.71 3.78 0.27
C PHE A 226 -6.20 3.82 0.41
N THR A 227 -5.50 3.37 -0.63
CA THR A 227 -4.07 3.63 -0.80
C THR A 227 -3.85 4.31 -2.15
N GLY A 228 -3.09 5.41 -2.19
CA GLY A 228 -2.85 6.16 -3.42
C GLY A 228 -2.35 7.59 -3.18
N SER A 229 -2.60 8.49 -4.14
CA SER A 229 -2.09 9.86 -4.05
C SER A 229 -2.80 10.68 -2.96
N THR A 230 -2.08 11.63 -2.39
CA THR A 230 -2.60 12.52 -1.34
C THR A 230 -3.84 13.30 -1.80
N ASP A 231 -3.82 13.82 -3.04
CA ASP A 231 -4.94 14.57 -3.59
C ASP A 231 -6.20 13.71 -3.76
N THR A 232 -6.05 12.49 -4.27
CA THR A 232 -7.17 11.55 -4.38
C THR A 232 -7.66 11.13 -3.00
N GLY A 233 -6.77 10.94 -2.02
CA GLY A 233 -7.12 10.65 -0.63
C GLY A 233 -8.03 11.72 -0.03
N ARG A 234 -7.76 13.01 -0.30
CA ARG A 234 -8.65 14.12 0.14
C ARG A 234 -10.03 14.01 -0.50
N LEU A 235 -10.12 13.72 -1.79
CA LEU A 235 -11.39 13.54 -2.49
C LEU A 235 -12.20 12.34 -1.93
N ILE A 236 -11.53 11.23 -1.63
CA ILE A 236 -12.15 10.05 -1.02
C ILE A 236 -12.67 10.38 0.38
N MET A 237 -11.87 11.07 1.20
CA MET A 237 -12.29 11.49 2.54
C MET A 237 -13.49 12.45 2.47
N GLN A 238 -13.51 13.37 1.50
CA GLN A 238 -14.66 14.25 1.27
C GLN A 238 -15.91 13.45 0.85
N ALA A 239 -15.78 12.50 -0.08
CA ALA A 239 -16.90 11.66 -0.50
C ALA A 239 -17.49 10.82 0.66
N ALA A 240 -16.63 10.34 1.56
CA ALA A 240 -17.02 9.58 2.75
C ALA A 240 -17.88 10.37 3.74
N THR A 241 -17.80 11.71 3.73
CA THR A 241 -18.61 12.57 4.63
C THR A 241 -20.11 12.41 4.40
N LYS A 242 -20.56 12.01 3.20
CA LYS A 242 -21.99 11.87 2.88
C LYS A 242 -22.73 10.91 3.82
N ASN A 243 -22.02 9.92 4.36
CA ASN A 243 -22.58 8.91 5.27
C ASN A 243 -21.73 8.74 6.54
N LEU A 244 -20.89 9.72 6.89
CA LEU A 244 -20.00 9.72 8.07
C LEU A 244 -19.19 8.41 8.25
N LYS A 245 -18.78 7.80 7.15
CA LYS A 245 -18.12 6.49 7.14
C LYS A 245 -16.65 6.62 7.53
N PRO A 246 -16.13 5.72 8.39
CA PRO A 246 -14.70 5.62 8.66
C PRO A 246 -13.89 5.42 7.37
N VAL A 247 -12.72 6.06 7.34
CA VAL A 247 -11.76 5.95 6.24
C VAL A 247 -10.39 5.61 6.84
N SER A 248 -9.62 4.74 6.20
CA SER A 248 -8.18 4.65 6.39
C SER A 248 -7.48 5.07 5.11
N LEU A 249 -6.46 5.90 5.25
CA LEU A 249 -5.71 6.49 4.14
C LEU A 249 -4.24 6.12 4.28
N GLU A 250 -3.69 5.46 3.28
CA GLU A 250 -2.25 5.28 3.10
C GLU A 250 -1.82 6.08 1.86
N LEU A 251 -1.09 7.17 2.08
CA LEU A 251 -0.81 8.17 1.05
C LEU A 251 0.69 8.24 0.73
N GLY A 252 1.06 9.24 -0.07
CA GLY A 252 2.43 9.46 -0.49
C GLY A 252 3.39 9.83 0.64
N GLY A 253 4.67 9.86 0.31
CA GLY A 253 5.76 10.19 1.21
C GLY A 253 6.86 11.01 0.57
N LYS A 254 7.69 11.62 1.43
CA LYS A 254 8.98 12.22 1.06
C LYS A 254 10.03 11.82 2.08
N SER A 255 10.15 10.50 2.25
CA SER A 255 10.83 9.85 3.37
C SER A 255 12.31 10.22 3.42
N PRO A 256 12.80 10.72 4.57
CA PRO A 256 14.22 11.01 4.75
C PRO A 256 15.01 9.72 5.02
N ASN A 257 16.08 9.53 4.26
CA ASN A 257 17.07 8.48 4.48
C ASN A 257 18.39 9.15 4.90
N ILE A 258 18.83 8.95 6.14
CA ILE A 258 19.84 9.79 6.79
C ILE A 258 21.11 8.98 7.05
N VAL A 259 22.23 9.42 6.51
CA VAL A 259 23.53 8.75 6.60
C VAL A 259 24.51 9.60 7.40
N PHE A 260 24.82 9.15 8.62
CA PHE A 260 25.84 9.74 9.47
C PHE A 260 27.25 9.27 9.09
N ASP A 261 28.25 10.04 9.50
CA ASP A 261 29.66 9.79 9.20
C ASP A 261 30.26 8.54 9.85
N ASP A 262 29.62 8.06 10.91
CA ASP A 262 29.99 6.84 11.61
C ASP A 262 29.33 5.59 11.03
N ALA A 263 28.45 5.72 10.02
CA ALA A 263 27.83 4.58 9.35
C ALA A 263 28.84 3.76 8.54
N THR A 264 28.58 2.46 8.38
CA THR A 264 29.29 1.65 7.38
C THR A 264 28.93 2.16 5.99
N LEU A 265 29.87 2.83 5.33
CA LEU A 265 29.64 3.55 4.07
C LEU A 265 29.01 2.67 2.99
N GLU A 266 29.53 1.45 2.81
CA GLU A 266 29.03 0.53 1.79
C GLU A 266 27.60 0.06 2.06
N ASP A 267 27.27 -0.27 3.31
CA ASP A 267 25.93 -0.69 3.69
C ASP A 267 24.92 0.47 3.51
N ALA A 268 25.31 1.68 3.92
CA ALA A 268 24.49 2.87 3.74
C ALA A 268 24.24 3.19 2.26
N VAL A 269 25.25 3.06 1.39
CA VAL A 269 25.10 3.22 -0.06
C VAL A 269 24.16 2.15 -0.62
N ASN A 270 24.36 0.87 -0.28
CA ASN A 270 23.52 -0.22 -0.77
C ASN A 270 22.05 -0.06 -0.33
N GLY A 271 21.84 0.31 0.93
CA GLY A 271 20.50 0.56 1.46
C GLY A 271 19.86 1.82 0.91
N ALA A 272 20.63 2.87 0.64
CA ALA A 272 20.14 4.06 -0.06
C ALA A 272 19.71 3.76 -1.49
N MET A 273 20.49 2.97 -2.22
CA MET A 273 20.11 2.51 -3.56
C MET A 273 18.82 1.70 -3.53
N PHE A 274 18.73 0.70 -2.65
CA PHE A 274 17.53 -0.10 -2.52
C PHE A 274 16.32 0.76 -2.12
N GLY A 275 16.50 1.71 -1.20
CA GLY A 275 15.45 2.60 -0.72
C GLY A 275 14.81 3.50 -1.78
N ILE A 276 15.48 3.79 -2.90
CA ILE A 276 14.94 4.66 -3.97
C ILE A 276 14.78 3.98 -5.33
N TYR A 277 15.54 2.93 -5.64
CA TYR A 277 15.48 2.28 -6.97
C TYR A 277 14.71 0.95 -6.97
N PHE A 278 14.44 0.36 -5.80
CA PHE A 278 13.50 -0.77 -5.68
C PHE A 278 12.14 -0.38 -6.24
N ALA A 279 11.50 -1.29 -6.99
CA ALA A 279 10.26 -1.01 -7.71
C ALA A 279 10.30 0.32 -8.49
N GLN A 280 11.45 0.60 -9.09
CA GLN A 280 11.72 1.78 -9.92
C GLN A 280 11.38 3.12 -9.25
N GLY A 281 11.45 3.19 -7.91
CA GLY A 281 11.10 4.37 -7.13
C GLY A 281 9.60 4.66 -7.03
N GLN A 282 8.76 3.72 -7.46
CA GLN A 282 7.30 3.79 -7.37
C GLN A 282 6.81 3.23 -6.02
N VAL A 283 7.46 3.64 -4.92
CA VAL A 283 7.16 3.18 -3.55
C VAL A 283 6.86 4.39 -2.68
N CYS A 284 5.72 4.39 -1.99
CA CYS A 284 5.33 5.49 -1.11
C CYS A 284 6.36 5.76 0.00
N ALA A 285 7.03 4.71 0.49
CA ALA A 285 8.07 4.77 1.51
C ALA A 285 9.47 5.13 0.97
N SER A 286 9.65 5.32 -0.34
CA SER A 286 10.97 5.51 -0.95
C SER A 286 11.79 6.59 -0.26
N GLY A 287 13.07 6.27 0.01
CA GLY A 287 14.07 7.16 0.60
C GLY A 287 14.54 8.25 -0.37
N SER A 288 13.59 9.01 -0.90
CA SER A 288 13.77 9.96 -2.00
C SER A 288 14.42 11.27 -1.58
N ARG A 289 14.52 11.55 -0.28
CA ARG A 289 15.46 12.55 0.28
C ARG A 289 16.58 11.83 1.01
N LEU A 290 17.75 11.81 0.40
CA LEU A 290 18.95 11.20 0.96
C LEU A 290 19.78 12.28 1.64
N PHE A 291 19.78 12.27 2.97
CA PHE A 291 20.57 13.18 3.79
C PHE A 291 21.93 12.55 4.08
N VAL A 292 23.02 13.22 3.75
CA VAL A 292 24.38 12.72 3.97
C VAL A 292 25.19 13.74 4.74
N GLN A 293 25.88 13.29 5.79
CA GLN A 293 26.66 14.19 6.64
C GLN A 293 27.84 14.78 5.86
N GLU A 294 28.07 16.08 6.03
CA GLU A 294 29.08 16.85 5.27
C GLU A 294 30.48 16.21 5.27
N SER A 295 30.90 15.60 6.38
CA SER A 295 32.22 14.98 6.55
C SER A 295 32.46 13.74 5.65
N ILE A 296 31.40 13.12 5.13
CA ILE A 296 31.49 11.94 4.26
C ILE A 296 30.84 12.14 2.88
N TYR A 297 30.28 13.32 2.60
CA TYR A 297 29.45 13.57 1.42
C TYR A 297 30.14 13.17 0.11
N ASP A 298 31.34 13.69 -0.16
CA ASP A 298 32.03 13.45 -1.44
C ASP A 298 32.33 11.95 -1.65
N LYS A 299 32.84 11.29 -0.61
CA LYS A 299 33.13 9.83 -0.65
C LYS A 299 31.87 9.01 -0.86
N PHE A 300 30.76 9.41 -0.22
CA PHE A 300 29.47 8.76 -0.40
C PHE A 300 28.96 8.95 -1.83
N MET A 301 29.01 10.17 -2.35
CA MET A 301 28.51 10.50 -3.69
C MET A 301 29.28 9.79 -4.79
N ASP A 302 30.61 9.71 -4.69
CA ASP A 302 31.44 8.97 -5.65
C ASP A 302 31.02 7.50 -5.73
N LEU A 303 30.90 6.83 -4.57
CA LEU A 303 30.53 5.42 -4.49
C LEU A 303 29.07 5.19 -4.93
N PHE A 304 28.17 6.06 -4.48
CA PHE A 304 26.74 5.98 -4.78
C PHE A 304 26.48 6.17 -6.28
N ALA A 305 27.04 7.22 -6.89
CA ALA A 305 26.89 7.48 -8.32
C ALA A 305 27.44 6.33 -9.17
N SER A 306 28.61 5.80 -8.82
CA SER A 306 29.21 4.65 -9.52
C SER A 306 28.31 3.41 -9.48
N LYS A 307 27.77 3.05 -8.30
CA LYS A 307 26.88 1.89 -8.17
C LYS A 307 25.54 2.12 -8.87
N VAL A 308 24.97 3.32 -8.79
CA VAL A 308 23.70 3.66 -9.45
C VAL A 308 23.79 3.57 -10.98
N GLN A 309 24.91 3.99 -11.57
CA GLN A 309 25.15 3.85 -13.01
C GLN A 309 25.24 2.38 -13.46
N SER A 310 25.53 1.45 -12.55
CA SER A 310 25.60 0.01 -12.84
C SER A 310 24.24 -0.71 -12.85
N ILE A 311 23.16 -0.04 -12.42
CA ILE A 311 21.81 -0.63 -12.36
C ILE A 311 21.37 -1.03 -13.77
N ARG A 312 21.04 -2.31 -13.94
CA ARG A 312 20.56 -2.84 -15.21
C ARG A 312 19.07 -2.56 -15.41
N VAL A 313 18.79 -1.51 -16.18
CA VAL A 313 17.43 -1.16 -16.62
C VAL A 313 17.04 -2.01 -17.82
N GLY A 314 15.93 -2.74 -17.72
CA GLY A 314 15.61 -3.76 -18.73
C GLY A 314 14.18 -4.27 -18.69
N ASN A 315 13.90 -5.22 -19.59
CA ASN A 315 12.59 -5.85 -19.64
C ASN A 315 12.30 -6.50 -18.27
N PRO A 316 11.15 -6.22 -17.65
CA PRO A 316 10.86 -6.74 -16.32
C PRO A 316 10.89 -8.26 -16.24
N LEU A 317 10.67 -8.99 -17.33
CA LEU A 317 10.70 -10.45 -17.36
C LEU A 317 12.10 -11.05 -17.56
N GLU A 318 13.12 -10.24 -17.83
CA GLU A 318 14.51 -10.71 -17.91
C GLU A 318 15.08 -10.90 -16.50
N ALA A 319 15.59 -12.10 -16.21
CA ALA A 319 16.14 -12.45 -14.89
C ALA A 319 17.35 -11.61 -14.47
N THR A 320 17.99 -10.87 -15.39
CA THR A 320 19.12 -9.99 -15.08
C THR A 320 18.71 -8.55 -14.80
N THR A 321 17.45 -8.17 -15.10
CA THR A 321 16.93 -6.83 -14.87
C THR A 321 16.88 -6.52 -13.38
N GLN A 322 17.36 -5.33 -13.02
CA GLN A 322 17.34 -4.80 -11.65
C GLN A 322 16.38 -3.62 -11.49
N MET A 323 15.98 -2.99 -12.59
CA MET A 323 14.99 -1.91 -12.58
C MET A 323 14.17 -1.97 -13.88
N GLY A 324 12.85 -2.05 -13.78
CA GLY A 324 11.96 -2.12 -14.94
C GLY A 324 11.53 -0.74 -15.49
N PRO A 325 10.45 -0.69 -16.28
CA PRO A 325 9.81 0.55 -16.71
C PRO A 325 8.95 1.17 -15.60
N GLN A 326 8.56 2.44 -15.79
CA GLN A 326 7.48 3.08 -15.04
C GLN A 326 6.12 2.54 -15.51
N VAL A 327 5.11 2.59 -14.64
CA VAL A 327 3.81 1.94 -14.92
C VAL A 327 3.09 2.49 -16.15
N SER A 328 3.28 3.77 -16.49
CA SER A 328 2.53 4.41 -17.57
C SER A 328 3.29 5.56 -18.23
N ALA A 329 2.88 5.90 -19.45
CA ALA A 329 3.35 7.08 -20.15
C ALA A 329 3.07 8.38 -19.38
N GLN A 330 1.98 8.44 -18.62
CA GLN A 330 1.65 9.61 -17.80
C GLN A 330 2.63 9.74 -16.63
N GLN A 331 2.95 8.63 -15.96
CA GLN A 331 3.91 8.66 -14.85
C GLN A 331 5.32 9.03 -15.34
N LEU A 332 5.73 8.53 -16.50
CA LEU A 332 6.98 8.92 -17.14
C LEU A 332 7.06 10.44 -17.38
N LYS A 333 5.99 11.05 -17.90
CA LYS A 333 5.92 12.51 -18.10
C LYS A 333 5.98 13.29 -16.79
N THR A 334 5.35 12.79 -15.73
CA THR A 334 5.44 13.40 -14.39
C THR A 334 6.90 13.44 -13.91
N ILE A 335 7.62 12.33 -14.06
CA ILE A 335 9.04 12.23 -13.67
C ILE A 335 9.90 13.21 -14.48
N GLU A 336 9.70 13.26 -15.80
CA GLU A 336 10.42 14.21 -16.67
C GLU A 336 10.19 15.67 -16.28
N LYS A 337 8.95 16.02 -15.91
CA LYS A 337 8.63 17.35 -15.40
C LYS A 337 9.44 17.66 -14.13
N TYR A 338 9.50 16.74 -13.17
CA TYR A 338 10.28 16.96 -11.94
C TYR A 338 11.78 17.06 -12.18
N VAL A 339 12.33 16.30 -13.13
CA VAL A 339 13.74 16.45 -13.53
C VAL A 339 13.99 17.83 -14.13
N ALA A 340 13.10 18.31 -15.01
CA ALA A 340 13.21 19.65 -15.57
C ALA A 340 13.15 20.75 -14.47
N VAL A 341 12.24 20.61 -13.50
CA VAL A 341 12.13 21.53 -12.36
C VAL A 341 13.40 21.51 -11.50
N GLY A 342 13.96 20.34 -11.22
CA GLY A 342 15.22 20.23 -10.46
C GLY A 342 16.38 20.99 -11.12
N LEU A 343 16.50 20.87 -12.45
CA LEU A 343 17.50 21.62 -13.23
C LEU A 343 17.23 23.13 -13.23
N GLU A 344 15.96 23.56 -13.34
CA GLU A 344 15.56 24.96 -13.32
C GLU A 344 15.84 25.62 -11.96
N GLU A 345 15.63 24.90 -10.87
CA GLU A 345 15.91 25.36 -9.50
C GLU A 345 17.41 25.30 -9.12
N GLY A 346 18.27 24.80 -10.02
CA GLY A 346 19.72 24.83 -9.86
C GLY A 346 20.32 23.62 -9.14
N ALA A 347 19.58 22.52 -8.99
CA ALA A 347 20.15 21.26 -8.49
C ALA A 347 21.12 20.64 -9.50
N GLU A 348 22.16 19.96 -9.01
CA GLU A 348 23.14 19.32 -9.87
C GLU A 348 22.63 17.94 -10.34
N LEU A 349 22.48 17.74 -11.64
CA LEU A 349 22.19 16.41 -12.18
C LEU A 349 23.48 15.57 -12.27
N VAL A 350 23.75 14.78 -11.22
CA VAL A 350 24.95 13.94 -11.11
C VAL A 350 24.90 12.77 -12.10
N THR A 351 23.74 12.13 -12.25
CA THR A 351 23.53 11.07 -13.24
C THR A 351 22.06 10.85 -13.56
N GLY A 352 21.77 10.21 -14.69
CA GLY A 352 20.42 9.87 -15.12
C GLY A 352 19.65 11.03 -15.76
N GLY A 353 18.38 11.18 -15.37
CA GLY A 353 17.50 12.27 -15.80
C GLY A 353 16.91 12.14 -17.21
N GLN A 354 16.89 10.93 -17.78
CA GLN A 354 16.52 10.73 -19.19
C GLN A 354 15.66 9.49 -19.40
N ARG A 355 14.86 9.49 -20.48
CA ARG A 355 14.17 8.28 -20.93
C ARG A 355 15.16 7.19 -21.32
N GLY A 356 14.79 5.94 -21.07
CA GLY A 356 15.49 4.79 -21.59
C GLY A 356 15.38 4.70 -23.12
N LYS A 357 16.35 4.05 -23.76
CA LYS A 357 16.43 3.91 -25.23
C LYS A 357 15.52 2.81 -25.82
N LYS A 358 14.85 2.02 -24.97
CA LYS A 358 14.01 0.88 -25.37
C LYS A 358 12.54 1.32 -25.53
N ASN A 359 11.78 0.62 -26.37
CA ASN A 359 10.32 0.75 -26.43
C ASN A 359 9.71 0.42 -25.07
N GLY A 360 8.74 1.20 -24.59
CA GLY A 360 8.19 1.10 -23.23
C GLY A 360 8.45 2.37 -22.42
N TYR A 361 8.16 2.33 -21.12
CA TYR A 361 8.16 3.52 -20.25
C TYR A 361 9.39 3.58 -19.33
N TYR A 362 10.58 3.36 -19.89
CA TYR A 362 11.82 3.32 -19.11
C TYR A 362 12.34 4.72 -18.76
N PHE A 363 12.91 4.85 -17.56
CA PHE A 363 13.60 6.04 -17.10
C PHE A 363 14.93 5.65 -16.43
N THR A 364 15.96 6.48 -16.57
CA THR A 364 17.28 6.19 -15.97
C THR A 364 17.27 6.47 -14.47
N PRO A 365 17.99 5.66 -13.65
CA PRO A 365 18.22 5.96 -12.24
C PRO A 365 18.87 7.33 -12.12
N THR A 366 18.24 8.24 -11.37
CA THR A 366 18.59 9.66 -11.36
C THR A 366 19.03 10.09 -9.98
N ILE A 367 20.11 10.88 -9.94
CA ILE A 367 20.64 11.50 -8.74
C ILE A 367 20.71 13.01 -8.97
N PHE A 368 20.03 13.77 -8.11
CA PHE A 368 20.29 15.19 -7.94
C PHE A 368 21.18 15.41 -6.71
N GLY A 369 22.36 15.99 -6.91
CA GLY A 369 23.25 16.49 -5.86
C GLY A 369 22.98 17.97 -5.58
N ASP A 370 23.58 18.46 -4.49
CA ASP A 370 23.51 19.87 -4.09
C ASP A 370 22.08 20.40 -3.94
N VAL A 371 21.15 19.53 -3.53
CA VAL A 371 19.75 19.89 -3.32
C VAL A 371 19.60 20.62 -1.99
N THR A 372 18.80 21.69 -1.98
CA THR A 372 18.33 22.34 -0.74
C THR A 372 16.94 21.84 -0.37
N ASN A 373 16.60 21.84 0.91
CA ASN A 373 15.34 21.25 1.37
C ASN A 373 14.09 22.02 0.89
N GLU A 374 14.27 23.25 0.38
CA GLU A 374 13.25 24.13 -0.16
C GLU A 374 12.89 23.83 -1.62
N MET A 375 13.79 23.17 -2.38
CA MET A 375 13.55 22.83 -3.78
C MET A 375 12.34 21.92 -3.95
N THR A 376 11.60 22.09 -5.05
CA THR A 376 10.40 21.30 -5.37
C THR A 376 10.70 19.80 -5.37
N ILE A 377 11.86 19.39 -5.93
CA ILE A 377 12.28 17.98 -5.94
C ILE A 377 12.60 17.42 -4.55
N ALA A 378 12.82 18.26 -3.54
CA ALA A 378 12.93 17.87 -2.13
C ALA A 378 11.59 17.92 -1.40
N ARG A 379 10.63 18.76 -1.82
CA ARG A 379 9.32 18.91 -1.15
C ARG A 379 8.26 17.92 -1.62
N GLU A 380 8.23 17.64 -2.92
CA GLU A 380 7.15 16.90 -3.56
C GLU A 380 7.53 15.44 -3.84
N GLU A 381 6.52 14.57 -3.79
CA GLU A 381 6.67 13.15 -4.15
C GLU A 381 6.71 13.01 -5.68
N ILE A 382 7.85 12.55 -6.20
CA ILE A 382 8.05 12.33 -7.64
C ILE A 382 7.50 10.96 -8.07
N PHE A 383 7.62 9.97 -7.18
CA PHE A 383 7.18 8.59 -7.38
C PHE A 383 7.83 7.92 -8.60
N GLY A 384 9.15 8.07 -8.70
CA GLY A 384 9.99 7.50 -9.73
C GLY A 384 11.45 7.39 -9.24
N PRO A 385 12.39 6.93 -10.08
CA PRO A 385 13.73 6.57 -9.67
C PRO A 385 14.63 7.82 -9.60
N VAL A 386 14.24 8.80 -8.79
CA VAL A 386 14.88 10.10 -8.65
C VAL A 386 15.12 10.38 -7.16
N VAL A 387 16.40 10.54 -6.79
CA VAL A 387 16.80 10.90 -5.42
C VAL A 387 17.30 12.34 -5.37
N SER A 388 16.92 13.05 -4.32
CA SER A 388 17.49 14.33 -3.94
C SER A 388 18.49 14.12 -2.81
N VAL A 389 19.76 14.43 -3.04
CA VAL A 389 20.82 14.31 -2.02
C VAL A 389 21.05 15.67 -1.37
N ILE A 390 20.93 15.71 -0.04
CA ILE A 390 20.96 16.92 0.77
C ILE A 390 22.06 16.77 1.84
N ARG A 391 22.88 17.81 2.03
CA ARG A 391 23.89 17.82 3.10
C ARG A 391 23.27 18.18 4.45
N PHE A 392 23.82 17.63 5.51
CA PHE A 392 23.55 18.08 6.87
C PHE A 392 24.83 18.13 7.70
N LYS A 393 24.83 19.00 8.70
CA LYS A 393 25.99 19.22 9.57
C LYS A 393 26.09 18.22 10.72
N ASP A 394 25.03 18.15 11.53
CA ASP A 394 24.99 17.40 12.78
C ASP A 394 23.60 16.78 13.03
N GLU A 395 23.45 16.05 14.13
CA GLU A 395 22.23 15.32 14.49
C GLU A 395 20.99 16.24 14.59
N GLU A 396 21.16 17.45 15.14
CA GLU A 396 20.06 18.41 15.29
C GLU A 396 19.62 18.96 13.92
N ASP A 397 20.59 19.31 13.07
CA ASP A 397 20.31 19.77 11.72
C ASP A 397 19.65 18.68 10.87
N ALA A 398 20.15 17.43 10.92
CA ALA A 398 19.54 16.29 10.23
C ALA A 398 18.08 16.11 10.64
N LEU A 399 17.79 16.15 11.95
CA LEU A 399 16.45 15.96 12.47
C LEU A 399 15.50 17.09 12.03
N ARG A 400 15.97 18.34 12.07
CA ARG A 400 15.20 19.50 11.62
C ARG A 400 14.83 19.38 10.14
N GLN A 401 15.81 19.12 9.27
CA GLN A 401 15.58 19.01 7.83
C GLN A 401 14.73 17.78 7.46
N ALA A 402 14.98 16.64 8.09
CA ALA A 402 14.20 15.41 7.88
C ALA A 402 12.71 15.61 8.19
N ASN A 403 12.39 16.31 9.28
CA ASN A 403 11.02 16.57 9.70
C ASN A 403 10.34 17.73 8.97
N ASP A 404 11.10 18.62 8.32
CA ASP A 404 10.57 19.68 7.48
C ASP A 404 10.06 19.11 6.16
N THR A 405 8.85 18.56 6.23
CA THR A 405 8.04 18.08 5.12
C THR A 405 6.59 17.92 5.62
N ILE A 406 5.63 18.00 4.70
CA ILE A 406 4.21 17.75 5.00
C ILE A 406 3.91 16.25 5.22
N TYR A 407 4.83 15.38 4.80
CA TYR A 407 4.70 13.93 4.85
C TYR A 407 5.29 13.32 6.12
N GLY A 408 4.93 12.08 6.42
CA GLY A 408 5.40 11.35 7.60
C GLY A 408 5.20 9.85 7.48
N LEU A 409 5.57 9.25 6.34
CA LEU A 409 5.35 7.82 6.10
C LEU A 409 6.47 6.96 6.70
N ALA A 410 7.67 7.05 6.14
CA ALA A 410 8.82 6.25 6.55
C ALA A 410 10.07 7.11 6.72
N SER A 411 11.13 6.54 7.29
CA SER A 411 12.47 7.11 7.34
C SER A 411 13.54 6.01 7.52
N GLY A 412 14.77 6.28 7.09
CA GLY A 412 15.94 5.45 7.35
C GLY A 412 17.03 6.24 8.09
N ILE A 413 17.75 5.56 8.98
CA ILE A 413 18.88 6.10 9.74
C ILE A 413 20.04 5.11 9.63
N TRP A 414 21.20 5.59 9.18
CA TRP A 414 22.44 4.82 9.11
C TRP A 414 23.46 5.42 10.09
N THR A 415 23.82 4.66 11.11
CA THR A 415 24.77 5.06 12.16
C THR A 415 25.22 3.83 12.97
N ASN A 416 26.44 3.86 13.48
CA ASN A 416 26.95 2.85 14.42
C ASN A 416 26.78 3.27 15.89
N ASP A 417 26.43 4.53 16.17
CA ASP A 417 26.02 5.02 17.48
C ASP A 417 24.57 4.62 17.80
N LEU A 418 24.42 3.57 18.62
CA LEU A 418 23.12 3.10 19.09
C LEU A 418 22.33 4.19 19.85
N LYS A 419 22.98 5.06 20.60
CA LYS A 419 22.29 6.14 21.32
C LYS A 419 21.73 7.17 20.34
N ARG A 420 22.48 7.50 19.29
CA ARG A 420 22.00 8.34 18.18
C ARG A 420 20.83 7.70 17.47
N ALA A 421 20.93 6.41 17.12
CA ALA A 421 19.85 5.68 16.48
C ALA A 421 18.53 5.79 17.26
N HIS A 422 18.56 5.58 18.59
CA HIS A 422 17.37 5.72 19.43
C HIS A 422 16.84 7.17 19.53
N ARG A 423 17.72 8.17 19.65
CA ARG A 423 17.31 9.58 19.69
C ARG A 423 16.67 10.01 18.38
N MET A 424 17.30 9.68 17.25
CA MET A 424 16.80 9.96 15.91
C MET A 424 15.47 9.24 15.66
N ALA A 425 15.37 7.94 15.97
CA ALA A 425 14.13 7.19 15.79
C ALA A 425 12.97 7.77 16.61
N ARG A 426 13.23 8.30 17.80
CA ARG A 426 12.22 8.99 18.61
C ARG A 426 11.85 10.38 18.07
N GLY A 427 12.82 11.09 17.51
CA GLY A 427 12.63 12.47 17.03
C GLY A 427 11.97 12.56 15.66
N ILE A 428 12.19 11.58 14.79
CA ILE A 428 11.66 11.59 13.43
C ILE A 428 10.14 11.39 13.44
N GLN A 429 9.44 12.23 12.71
CA GLN A 429 7.98 12.23 12.60
C GLN A 429 7.52 11.38 11.42
N ALA A 430 7.73 10.06 11.51
CA ALA A 430 7.31 9.08 10.53
C ALA A 430 6.63 7.89 11.21
N GLY A 431 5.75 7.20 10.49
CA GLY A 431 5.09 5.99 10.97
C GLY A 431 6.01 4.79 11.11
N THR A 432 7.00 4.70 10.22
CA THR A 432 8.02 3.63 10.22
C THR A 432 9.42 4.25 10.21
N VAL A 433 10.30 3.78 11.09
CA VAL A 433 11.72 4.20 11.10
C VAL A 433 12.60 2.97 11.02
N TYR A 434 13.42 2.91 9.97
CA TYR A 434 14.41 1.87 9.75
C TYR A 434 15.77 2.34 10.29
N VAL A 435 16.48 1.47 11.00
CA VAL A 435 17.85 1.72 11.48
C VAL A 435 18.77 0.68 10.86
N ASN A 436 19.79 1.12 10.13
CA ASN A 436 20.76 0.29 9.40
C ASN A 436 20.11 -0.74 8.46
N THR A 437 18.95 -0.37 7.91
CA THR A 437 18.19 -1.10 6.88
C THR A 437 17.24 -0.12 6.19
N TYR A 438 16.53 -0.54 5.14
CA TYR A 438 15.52 0.27 4.47
C TYR A 438 14.53 -0.61 3.69
N SER A 439 13.27 -0.19 3.55
CA SER A 439 12.23 -0.85 2.74
C SER A 439 11.90 -2.30 3.14
N MET A 440 12.26 -2.72 4.35
CA MET A 440 11.86 -4.02 4.90
C MET A 440 10.40 -3.96 5.35
N LEU A 441 9.66 -5.05 5.13
CA LEU A 441 8.27 -5.21 5.49
C LEU A 441 8.07 -6.54 6.20
N ASP A 442 7.15 -6.56 7.16
CA ASP A 442 6.80 -7.75 7.94
C ASP A 442 5.31 -7.65 8.30
N SER A 443 4.54 -8.73 8.06
CA SER A 443 3.09 -8.73 8.28
C SER A 443 2.68 -8.46 9.73
N THR A 444 3.58 -8.68 10.69
CA THR A 444 3.35 -8.44 12.12
C THR A 444 3.56 -6.99 12.53
N THR A 445 4.22 -6.18 11.70
CA THR A 445 4.59 -4.80 12.03
C THR A 445 3.60 -3.82 11.38
N PRO A 446 2.92 -2.96 12.16
CA PRO A 446 1.98 -1.99 11.60
C PRO A 446 2.71 -1.00 10.69
N PHE A 447 2.12 -0.71 9.54
CA PHE A 447 2.61 0.24 8.57
C PHE A 447 1.56 1.34 8.36
N GLY A 448 2.00 2.59 8.37
CA GLY A 448 1.17 3.69 7.92
C GLY A 448 1.61 5.06 8.38
N GLY A 449 1.13 6.09 7.71
CA GLY A 449 1.68 7.45 7.83
C GLY A 449 1.28 8.25 9.07
N MET A 450 1.99 9.36 9.26
CA MET A 450 1.58 10.51 10.06
C MET A 450 1.43 11.73 9.14
N LYS A 451 0.95 12.86 9.68
CA LYS A 451 0.76 14.12 8.93
C LYS A 451 -0.10 13.89 7.68
N GLN A 452 0.35 14.31 6.50
CA GLN A 452 -0.38 14.14 5.24
C GLN A 452 -0.09 12.81 4.53
N SER A 453 0.74 11.94 5.10
CA SER A 453 0.93 10.57 4.58
C SER A 453 -0.22 9.62 4.95
N GLY A 454 -1.24 10.12 5.64
CA GLY A 454 -2.46 9.39 5.94
C GLY A 454 -2.66 9.08 7.42
N PHE A 455 -3.64 8.21 7.69
CA PHE A 455 -4.05 7.80 9.03
C PHE A 455 -4.76 6.44 8.99
N GLY A 456 -4.69 5.72 10.11
CA GLY A 456 -4.88 4.28 10.14
C GLY A 456 -3.54 3.55 10.04
N ARG A 457 -3.53 2.24 10.27
CA ARG A 457 -2.33 1.40 10.14
C ARG A 457 -2.72 0.09 9.50
N GLU A 458 -2.20 -0.17 8.30
CA GLU A 458 -2.28 -1.49 7.69
C GLU A 458 -1.22 -2.42 8.30
N LEU A 459 -1.33 -3.72 8.08
CA LEU A 459 -0.48 -4.74 8.71
C LEU A 459 -0.57 -4.78 10.25
N GLY A 460 0.10 -5.76 10.84
CA GLY A 460 0.10 -6.03 12.27
C GLY A 460 -1.27 -6.41 12.82
N VAL A 461 -1.31 -6.70 14.11
CA VAL A 461 -2.57 -6.97 14.81
C VAL A 461 -3.47 -5.73 14.87
N GLN A 462 -2.87 -4.54 14.83
CA GLN A 462 -3.52 -3.24 14.95
C GLN A 462 -4.45 -2.95 13.78
N ALA A 463 -4.19 -3.48 12.58
CA ALA A 463 -5.10 -3.30 11.45
C ALA A 463 -6.50 -3.85 11.76
N MET A 464 -6.64 -4.87 12.62
CA MET A 464 -7.94 -5.43 12.99
C MET A 464 -8.87 -4.42 13.66
N ASP A 465 -8.33 -3.42 14.35
CA ASP A 465 -9.13 -2.33 14.92
C ASP A 465 -9.77 -1.44 13.85
N MET A 466 -9.21 -1.42 12.63
CA MET A 466 -9.82 -0.73 11.50
C MET A 466 -10.89 -1.58 10.81
N TYR A 467 -10.98 -2.89 11.07
CA TYR A 467 -11.93 -3.80 10.42
C TYR A 467 -12.95 -4.38 11.40
N THR A 468 -12.93 -3.91 12.64
CA THR A 468 -13.90 -4.28 13.68
C THR A 468 -14.38 -3.06 14.45
N HIS A 469 -15.52 -3.16 15.10
CA HIS A 469 -15.96 -2.21 16.12
C HIS A 469 -16.16 -2.90 17.46
N SER A 470 -15.98 -2.13 18.53
CA SER A 470 -16.16 -2.63 19.89
C SER A 470 -17.59 -2.34 20.37
N LYS A 471 -18.35 -3.39 20.69
CA LYS A 471 -19.67 -3.29 21.32
C LYS A 471 -19.53 -3.55 22.81
N SER A 472 -19.90 -2.59 23.65
CA SER A 472 -19.93 -2.77 25.11
C SER A 472 -21.26 -3.38 25.54
N VAL A 473 -21.20 -4.50 26.26
CA VAL A 473 -22.38 -5.18 26.82
C VAL A 473 -22.36 -5.02 28.33
N TRP A 474 -23.51 -4.62 28.89
CA TRP A 474 -23.72 -4.48 30.32
C TRP A 474 -24.80 -5.48 30.75
N ILE A 475 -24.48 -6.28 31.75
CA ILE A 475 -25.42 -7.20 32.38
C ILE A 475 -25.60 -6.78 33.83
N ASP A 476 -26.83 -6.43 34.20
CA ASP A 476 -27.21 -6.24 35.61
C ASP A 476 -27.30 -7.61 36.28
N LEU A 477 -26.58 -7.78 37.38
CA LEU A 477 -26.57 -8.98 38.21
C LEU A 477 -27.19 -8.72 39.59
N GLY A 478 -27.77 -7.54 39.81
CA GLY A 478 -28.49 -7.22 41.05
C GLY A 478 -29.78 -8.04 41.20
N GLU A 479 -30.07 -8.50 42.41
CA GLU A 479 -31.32 -9.24 42.71
C GLU A 479 -32.59 -8.40 42.53
N LYS A 480 -32.47 -7.07 42.69
CA LYS A 480 -33.54 -6.10 42.48
C LYS A 480 -33.13 -5.13 41.39
N GLY A 481 -33.97 -5.00 40.37
CA GLY A 481 -33.79 -3.99 39.33
C GLY A 481 -33.93 -2.56 39.86
N LEU A 482 -33.47 -1.60 39.07
CA LEU A 482 -33.57 -0.17 39.37
C LEU A 482 -35.04 0.27 39.49
N ASN A 483 -35.52 0.50 40.71
CA ASN A 483 -36.83 1.11 40.98
C ASN A 483 -36.65 2.58 41.40
N TRP A 484 -36.31 3.44 40.45
CA TRP A 484 -36.05 4.85 40.75
C TRP A 484 -37.31 5.64 41.14
N TYR A 485 -38.48 5.27 40.62
CA TYR A 485 -39.71 6.06 40.76
C TYR A 485 -40.70 5.52 41.81
N GLY A 486 -40.47 4.32 42.37
CA GLY A 486 -41.37 3.70 43.34
C GLY A 486 -42.66 3.15 42.71
N GLY A 487 -43.19 2.08 43.31
CA GLY A 487 -44.38 1.35 42.86
C GLY A 487 -44.58 0.10 43.70
#